data_AF-A0A519S1P7-F1
#
_entry.id   AF-A0A519S1P7-F1
#
_cell.length_a   1.000
_cell.length_b   1.000
_cell.length_c   1.000
_cell.angle_alpha   90.00
_cell.angle_beta   90.00
_cell.angle_gamma   90.00
#
_symmetry.space_group_name_H-M   'P 1'
#
loop_
_entity.id
_entity.type
_entity.pdbx_description
1 polymer ?
#
loop_
_entity_poly.entity_id
_entity_poly.type
_entity_poly.pdbx_seq_one_letter_code
_entity_poly.pdbx_strand_id
1 'polypeptide(L)'
;MLAQLLAGCPPEVHVTVLGFSQGTAAVSRWLARYAGCWRPQQLVLWAGDFPADIDAAAARQLLHQLPVALVSGDQDEYVSPERLHQQAKTLRQHGATVATQGFIGGHTLNLAVLQQLYAEPSK
;
A
#
# COMPACT_ATOMS: atom_id res chain seq x y z
N MET A 1 17.94 4.90 -10.82
CA MET A 1 16.80 4.17 -11.43
C MET A 1 15.47 4.91 -11.27
N LEU A 2 14.83 4.98 -10.09
CA LEU A 2 13.53 5.67 -9.95
C LEU A 2 13.57 7.16 -10.37
N ALA A 3 14.55 7.92 -9.87
CA ALA A 3 14.69 9.33 -10.24
C ALA A 3 14.91 9.54 -11.75
N GLN A 4 15.57 8.60 -12.43
CA GLN A 4 15.80 8.66 -13.87
C GLN A 4 14.51 8.34 -14.65
N LEU A 5 13.70 7.38 -14.17
CA LEU A 5 12.40 7.09 -14.77
C LEU A 5 11.44 8.28 -14.60
N LEU A 6 11.38 8.86 -13.41
CA LEU A 6 10.55 10.04 -13.13
C LEU A 6 10.94 11.25 -13.99
N ALA A 7 12.23 11.44 -14.26
CA ALA A 7 12.69 12.50 -15.16
C ALA A 7 12.22 12.34 -16.62
N GLY A 8 11.86 11.11 -17.03
CA GLY A 8 11.27 10.83 -18.33
C GLY A 8 9.73 10.90 -18.36
N CYS A 9 9.08 11.14 -17.23
CA CYS A 9 7.63 11.23 -17.12
C CYS A 9 7.15 12.70 -17.09
N PRO A 10 5.87 12.96 -17.38
CA PRO A 10 5.26 14.26 -17.12
C PRO A 10 5.44 14.68 -15.66
N PRO A 11 5.55 15.99 -15.37
CA PRO A 11 5.83 16.49 -14.02
C PRO A 11 4.77 16.10 -12.97
N GLU A 12 3.55 15.80 -13.40
CA GLU A 12 2.42 15.42 -12.54
C GLU A 12 2.13 13.91 -12.59
N VAL A 13 3.12 13.08 -12.95
CA VAL A 13 2.92 11.63 -12.99
C VAL A 13 2.55 11.09 -11.60
N HIS A 14 1.44 10.35 -11.54
CA HIS A 14 1.04 9.64 -10.33
C HIS A 14 1.67 8.25 -10.32
N VAL A 15 2.44 7.98 -9.28
CA VAL A 15 3.08 6.69 -9.00
C VAL A 15 2.32 5.98 -7.90
N THR A 16 1.77 4.82 -8.25
CA THR A 16 1.26 3.85 -7.28
C THR A 16 2.31 2.76 -7.07
N VAL A 17 2.58 2.42 -5.81
CA VAL A 17 3.42 1.27 -5.46
C VAL A 17 2.50 0.16 -4.94
N LEU A 18 2.61 -1.03 -5.52
CA LEU A 18 1.87 -2.20 -5.09
C LEU A 18 2.84 -3.28 -4.59
N GLY A 19 2.57 -3.79 -3.39
CA GLY A 19 3.18 -5.00 -2.86
C GLY A 19 2.14 -6.12 -2.78
N PHE A 20 2.51 -7.34 -3.20
CA PHE A 20 1.69 -8.53 -3.07
C PHE A 20 2.33 -9.53 -2.12
N SER A 21 1.57 -10.09 -1.18
CA SER A 21 2.06 -11.07 -0.20
C SER A 21 3.29 -10.54 0.54
N GLN A 22 4.40 -11.28 0.59
CA GLN A 22 5.65 -10.80 1.19
C GLN A 22 6.21 -9.52 0.53
N GLY A 23 5.80 -9.23 -0.72
CA GLY A 23 6.10 -7.97 -1.39
C GLY A 23 5.59 -6.74 -0.64
N THR A 24 4.49 -6.83 0.12
CA THR A 24 4.00 -5.71 0.96
C THR A 24 5.07 -5.28 1.97
N ALA A 25 5.74 -6.25 2.56
CA ALA A 25 6.78 -6.02 3.55
C ALA A 25 8.04 -5.44 2.91
N ALA A 26 8.43 -5.96 1.74
CA ALA A 26 9.58 -5.46 1.00
C ALA A 26 9.40 -4.00 0.58
N VAL A 27 8.27 -3.66 -0.06
CA VAL A 27 8.01 -2.28 -0.52
C VAL A 27 7.82 -1.32 0.65
N SER A 28 7.18 -1.75 1.74
CA SER A 28 6.98 -0.89 2.92
C SER A 28 8.31 -0.52 3.59
N ARG A 29 9.22 -1.49 3.79
CA ARG A 29 10.56 -1.21 4.34
C ARG A 29 11.38 -0.32 3.43
N TRP A 30 11.33 -0.59 2.12
CA TRP A 30 12.02 0.23 1.13
C TRP A 30 11.47 1.67 1.16
N LEU A 31 10.16 1.86 1.09
CA LEU A 31 9.53 3.18 1.15
C LEU A 31 9.83 3.92 2.46
N ALA A 32 9.78 3.24 3.60
CA ALA A 32 10.06 3.87 4.89
C ALA A 32 11.49 4.44 4.96
N ARG A 33 12.46 3.77 4.32
CA ARG A 33 13.85 4.26 4.21
C ARG A 33 13.98 5.52 3.36
N TYR A 34 13.12 5.71 2.35
CA TYR A 34 13.20 6.81 1.38
C TYR A 34 12.14 7.90 1.57
N ALA A 35 11.25 7.74 2.56
CA ALA A 35 10.08 8.60 2.75
C ALA A 35 10.40 10.11 2.90
N GLY A 36 11.63 10.46 3.28
CA GLY A 36 12.08 11.86 3.37
C GLY A 36 12.46 12.50 2.04
N CYS A 37 12.75 11.69 1.02
CA CYS A 37 13.14 12.18 -0.30
C CYS A 37 12.01 12.02 -1.32
N TRP A 38 11.24 10.95 -1.21
CA TRP A 38 10.19 10.63 -2.15
C TRP A 38 9.15 9.71 -1.53
N ARG A 39 7.88 9.91 -1.90
CA ARG A 39 6.74 9.05 -1.52
C ARG A 39 5.84 8.85 -2.75
N PRO A 40 5.21 7.68 -2.88
CA PRO A 40 4.22 7.46 -3.92
C PRO A 40 2.95 8.26 -3.63
N GLN A 41 2.13 8.44 -4.65
CA GLN A 41 0.79 9.02 -4.51
C GLN A 41 -0.18 8.02 -3.87
N GLN A 42 0.07 6.71 -4.03
CA GLN A 42 -0.71 5.65 -3.40
C GLN A 42 0.16 4.43 -3.10
N LEU A 43 -0.11 3.79 -1.96
CA LEU A 43 0.44 2.49 -1.60
C LEU A 43 -0.66 1.44 -1.56
N VAL A 44 -0.49 0.34 -2.29
CA VAL A 44 -1.40 -0.81 -2.25
C VAL A 44 -0.69 -1.96 -1.55
N LEU A 45 -1.24 -2.40 -0.42
CA LEU A 45 -0.80 -3.59 0.30
C LEU A 45 -1.80 -4.71 0.05
N TRP A 46 -1.41 -5.66 -0.80
CA TRP A 46 -2.29 -6.73 -1.26
C TRP A 46 -1.91 -8.05 -0.60
N ALA A 47 -2.87 -8.67 0.09
CA ALA A 47 -2.75 -9.97 0.74
C ALA A 47 -1.48 -10.09 1.61
N GLY A 48 -1.14 -9.02 2.34
CA GLY A 48 0.06 -8.97 3.17
C GLY A 48 -0.01 -7.87 4.21
N ASP A 49 1.05 -7.78 4.99
CA ASP A 49 1.12 -6.89 6.15
C ASP A 49 2.04 -5.69 5.93
N PHE A 50 1.73 -4.61 6.65
CA PHE A 50 2.65 -3.53 6.96
C PHE A 50 3.58 -3.98 8.11
N PRO A 51 4.91 -4.03 7.90
CA PRO A 51 5.81 -4.64 8.87
C PRO A 51 5.89 -3.89 10.20
N ALA A 52 5.70 -4.60 11.30
CA ALA A 52 5.78 -4.05 12.66
C ALA A 52 7.20 -3.65 13.09
N ASP A 53 8.24 -4.10 12.37
CA ASP A 53 9.64 -3.76 12.61
C ASP A 53 10.04 -2.39 12.03
N ILE A 54 9.16 -1.71 11.28
CA ILE A 54 9.41 -0.34 10.83
C ILE A 54 9.26 0.60 12.04
N ASP A 55 10.31 1.38 12.32
CA ASP A 55 10.30 2.38 13.40
C ASP A 55 9.12 3.36 13.28
N ALA A 56 8.53 3.74 14.41
CA ALA A 56 7.32 4.56 14.45
C ALA A 56 7.49 5.94 13.79
N ALA A 57 8.68 6.56 13.85
CA ALA A 57 8.96 7.82 13.19
C ALA A 57 9.03 7.63 11.67
N ALA A 58 9.71 6.59 11.20
CA ALA A 58 9.77 6.24 9.79
C ALA A 58 8.38 5.89 9.22
N ALA A 59 7.58 5.15 9.99
CA ALA A 59 6.19 4.82 9.63
C ALA A 59 5.34 6.09 9.50
N ARG A 60 5.38 7.00 10.49
CA ARG A 60 4.65 8.29 10.41
C ARG A 60 5.09 9.13 9.23
N GLN A 61 6.39 9.22 8.98
CA GLN A 61 6.94 9.99 7.87
C GLN A 61 6.48 9.45 6.51
N LEU A 62 6.45 8.13 6.35
CA LEU A 62 5.90 7.50 5.15
C LEU A 62 4.39 7.75 5.03
N LEU A 63 3.65 7.41 6.08
CA LEU A 63 2.20 7.22 6.02
C LEU A 63 1.39 8.51 6.17
N HIS A 64 1.98 9.61 6.65
CA HIS A 64 1.25 10.86 6.86
C HIS A 64 0.53 11.35 5.58
N GLN A 65 -0.80 11.33 5.62
CA GLN A 65 -1.73 11.67 4.53
C GLN A 65 -1.57 10.80 3.27
N LEU A 66 -0.88 9.66 3.36
CA LEU A 66 -0.71 8.76 2.24
C LEU A 66 -1.99 7.92 2.05
N PRO A 67 -2.59 7.91 0.85
CA PRO A 67 -3.60 6.92 0.49
C PRO A 67 -3.03 5.51 0.53
N VAL A 68 -3.64 4.65 1.34
CA VAL A 68 -3.27 3.24 1.44
C VAL A 68 -4.49 2.35 1.16
N ALA A 69 -4.39 1.50 0.15
CA ALA A 69 -5.38 0.46 -0.10
C ALA A 69 -4.90 -0.87 0.51
N LEU A 70 -5.67 -1.42 1.43
CA LEU A 70 -5.50 -2.79 1.92
C LEU A 70 -6.43 -3.70 1.14
N VAL A 71 -5.88 -4.70 0.45
CA VAL A 71 -6.65 -5.59 -0.41
C VAL A 71 -6.49 -7.04 0.03
N SER A 72 -7.58 -7.78 0.17
CA SER A 72 -7.53 -9.21 0.50
C SER A 72 -8.72 -9.98 -0.06
N GLY A 73 -8.50 -11.27 -0.33
CA GLY A 73 -9.57 -12.19 -0.66
C GLY A 73 -10.36 -12.62 0.59
N ASP A 74 -11.64 -12.96 0.44
CA ASP A 74 -12.49 -13.49 1.51
C ASP A 74 -12.15 -14.94 1.92
N GLN A 75 -11.39 -15.64 1.08
CA GLN A 75 -10.87 -16.99 1.30
C GLN A 75 -9.34 -17.00 1.50
N ASP A 76 -8.73 -15.85 1.79
CA ASP A 76 -7.29 -15.77 2.04
C ASP A 76 -6.94 -16.37 3.42
N GLU A 77 -6.25 -17.51 3.41
CA GLU A 77 -5.85 -18.24 4.62
C GLU A 77 -4.76 -17.50 5.44
N TYR A 78 -4.08 -16.52 4.84
CA TYR A 78 -3.01 -15.75 5.48
C TYR A 78 -3.48 -14.40 6.02
N VAL A 79 -4.58 -13.87 5.50
CA VAL A 79 -5.11 -12.55 5.89
C VAL A 79 -6.56 -12.65 6.34
N SER A 80 -6.75 -12.95 7.63
CA SER A 80 -8.08 -12.92 8.26
C SER A 80 -8.66 -11.49 8.33
N PRO A 81 -10.00 -11.33 8.33
CA PRO A 81 -10.65 -10.03 8.52
C PRO A 81 -10.18 -9.24 9.74
N GLU A 82 -9.90 -9.92 10.86
CA GLU A 82 -9.43 -9.31 12.10
C GLU A 82 -8.03 -8.70 11.93
N ARG A 83 -7.12 -9.42 11.26
CA ARG A 83 -5.78 -8.93 10.90
C ARG A 83 -5.88 -7.72 9.99
N LEU A 84 -6.74 -7.76 8.97
CA LEU A 84 -6.97 -6.64 8.06
C LEU A 84 -7.45 -5.40 8.81
N HIS A 85 -8.42 -5.57 9.72
CA HIS A 85 -8.95 -4.48 10.54
C HIS A 85 -7.88 -3.89 11.47
N GLN A 86 -7.10 -4.74 12.14
CA GLN A 86 -6.03 -4.32 13.03
C GLN A 86 -4.93 -3.58 12.26
N GLN A 87 -4.56 -4.07 11.08
CA GLN A 87 -3.60 -3.43 10.19
C GLN A 87 -4.10 -2.05 9.75
N ALA A 88 -5.36 -1.93 9.34
CA ALA A 88 -5.98 -0.66 8.97
C ALA A 88 -5.94 0.35 10.13
N LYS A 89 -6.21 -0.10 11.36
CA LYS A 89 -6.13 0.74 12.55
C LYS A 89 -4.70 1.24 12.80
N THR A 90 -3.71 0.35 12.75
CA THR A 90 -2.30 0.71 12.91
C THR A 90 -1.85 1.73 11.86
N LEU A 91 -2.19 1.51 10.59
CA LEU A 91 -1.84 2.45 9.53
C LEU A 91 -2.47 3.84 9.72
N ARG A 92 -3.75 3.90 10.13
CA ARG A 92 -4.43 5.17 10.47
C ARG A 92 -3.78 5.86 11.66
N GLN A 93 -3.31 5.13 12.68
CA GLN A 93 -2.57 5.70 13.81
C GLN A 93 -1.26 6.38 13.39
N HIS A 94 -0.64 5.93 12.31
CA HIS A 94 0.54 6.55 11.71
C HIS A 94 0.19 7.65 10.67
N GLY A 95 -1.09 7.96 10.47
CA GLY A 95 -1.55 9.09 9.66
C GLY A 95 -1.97 8.75 8.22
N ALA A 96 -2.09 7.46 7.86
CA ALA A 96 -2.55 7.05 6.53
C ALA A 96 -4.06 7.27 6.34
N THR A 97 -4.46 7.57 5.10
CA THR A 97 -5.85 7.49 4.65
C THR A 97 -6.10 6.08 4.10
N VAL A 98 -6.68 5.20 4.92
CA VAL A 98 -6.80 3.77 4.61
C VAL A 98 -8.17 3.40 4.05
N ALA A 99 -8.18 2.79 2.87
CA ALA A 99 -9.32 2.08 2.28
C ALA A 99 -9.08 0.57 2.34
N THR A 100 -10.12 -0.22 2.59
CA THR A 100 -10.06 -1.70 2.59
C THR A 100 -10.92 -2.23 1.45
N GLN A 101 -10.36 -3.09 0.61
CA GLN A 101 -11.03 -3.68 -0.54
C GLN A 101 -10.99 -5.21 -0.45
N GLY A 102 -12.16 -5.82 -0.27
CA GLY A 102 -12.31 -7.28 -0.33
C GLY A 102 -12.61 -7.78 -1.74
N PHE A 103 -12.35 -9.06 -2.01
CA PHE A 103 -12.87 -9.76 -3.19
C PHE A 103 -13.15 -11.23 -2.91
N ILE A 104 -14.00 -11.84 -3.76
CA ILE A 104 -14.26 -13.28 -3.70
C ILE A 104 -13.05 -14.03 -4.24
N GLY A 105 -12.37 -14.80 -3.40
CA GLY A 105 -11.20 -15.59 -3.74
C GLY A 105 -10.15 -15.65 -2.64
N GLY A 106 -9.06 -16.38 -2.90
CA GLY A 106 -7.98 -16.60 -1.93
C GLY A 106 -6.79 -15.66 -2.11
N HIS A 107 -5.60 -16.20 -1.87
CA HIS A 107 -4.32 -15.50 -1.90
C HIS A 107 -3.82 -15.27 -3.35
N THR A 108 -4.47 -14.36 -4.07
CA THR A 108 -4.15 -14.08 -5.49
C THR A 108 -4.37 -12.61 -5.85
N LEU A 109 -3.85 -12.20 -7.00
CA LEU A 109 -4.17 -10.92 -7.62
C LEU A 109 -5.44 -11.05 -8.47
N ASN A 110 -6.52 -10.43 -8.00
CA ASN A 110 -7.77 -10.38 -8.73
C ASN A 110 -7.74 -9.26 -9.78
N LEU A 111 -7.90 -9.63 -11.06
CA LEU A 111 -7.80 -8.68 -12.18
C LEU A 111 -8.87 -7.58 -12.12
N ALA A 112 -10.10 -7.91 -11.74
CA ALA A 112 -11.19 -6.92 -11.69
C ALA A 112 -10.92 -5.86 -10.61
N VAL A 113 -10.43 -6.28 -9.44
CA VAL A 113 -10.04 -5.35 -8.37
C VAL A 113 -8.83 -4.50 -8.77
N LEU A 114 -7.83 -5.08 -9.44
CA LEU A 114 -6.70 -4.31 -9.96
C LEU A 114 -7.16 -3.21 -10.93
N GLN A 115 -8.13 -3.50 -11.80
CA GLN A 115 -8.71 -2.51 -12.71
C GLN A 115 -9.47 -1.41 -11.98
N GLN A 116 -10.20 -1.75 -10.90
CA GLN A 116 -10.89 -0.76 -10.06
C GLN A 116 -9.91 0.20 -9.38
N LEU A 117 -8.80 -0.30 -8.86
CA LEU A 117 -7.75 0.53 -8.23
C LEU A 117 -7.09 1.52 -9.21
N TYR A 118 -7.11 1.23 -10.51
CA TYR A 118 -6.63 2.14 -11.56
C TYR A 118 -7.70 3.15 -12.00
N ALA A 119 -8.97 2.75 -11.98
CA ALA A 119 -10.07 3.52 -12.53
C ALA A 119 -10.59 4.64 -11.61
N GLU A 120 -10.17 4.71 -10.34
CA GLU A 120 -10.42 5.87 -9.48
C GLU A 120 -9.25 6.85 -9.58
N PRO A 121 -9.37 7.97 -10.34
CA PRO A 121 -8.45 9.06 -10.16
C PRO A 121 -8.71 9.66 -8.79
N SER A 122 -7.65 9.83 -8.00
CA SER A 122 -7.65 10.70 -6.83
C SER A 122 -8.29 12.04 -7.24
N LYS A 123 -9.49 12.32 -6.71
CA LYS A 123 -10.15 13.63 -6.85
C LYS A 123 -9.39 14.70 -6.09
#